data_AF-A0A5N7RR59-F1
#
_entry.id   AF-A0A5N7RR59-F1
#
_cell.length_a   1.000
_cell.length_b   1.000
_cell.length_c   1.000
_cell.angle_alpha   90.00
_cell.angle_beta   90.00
_cell.angle_gamma   90.00
#
_symmetry.space_group_name_H-M   'P 1'
#
loop_
_entity.id
_entity.type
_entity.pdbx_description
1 polymer ?
#
loop_
_entity_poly.entity_id
_entity_poly.type
_entity_poly.pdbx_seq_one_letter_code
_entity_poly.pdbx_strand_id
1 'polypeptide(L)'
;MLLKWISSGARASLMAGALLLALDASADPAWRGGVLLAGHDPIVDPVLRRFPGKVTGLGSANKAGRIYTLRLQPLGPKAVPPAPNALRGWRLTVLKGARFGNVYWVQSNTADAITVRSKDGSLEGMAAGDLFVVEELDPNPPATSRGDDKEMQRVA
;
A
#
# COMPACT_ATOMS: atom_id res chain seq x y z
N MET A 1 34.17 9.57 -62.27
CA MET A 1 34.67 9.49 -60.87
C MET A 1 35.39 8.16 -60.71
N LEU A 2 36.71 8.16 -60.89
CA LEU A 2 37.75 8.13 -59.86
C LEU A 2 37.75 6.89 -58.93
N LEU A 3 38.73 6.02 -59.25
CA LEU A 3 39.47 4.97 -58.55
C LEU A 3 39.30 4.71 -57.03
N LYS A 4 39.09 3.41 -56.75
CA LYS A 4 39.91 2.45 -55.96
C LYS A 4 40.20 2.62 -54.45
N TRP A 5 39.88 1.49 -53.78
CA TRP A 5 40.54 0.80 -52.64
C TRP A 5 40.17 1.32 -51.24
N ILE A 6 39.87 0.46 -50.25
CA ILE A 6 40.86 -0.13 -49.33
C ILE A 6 40.24 -1.28 -48.47
N SER A 7 40.93 -2.42 -48.49
CA SER A 7 41.22 -3.45 -47.47
C SER A 7 40.20 -4.00 -46.45
N SER A 8 40.24 -5.34 -46.34
CA SER A 8 40.08 -6.15 -45.13
C SER A 8 40.77 -5.55 -43.90
N GLY A 9 40.06 -5.50 -42.79
CA GLY A 9 40.59 -5.25 -41.46
C GLY A 9 40.05 -6.28 -40.48
N ALA A 10 40.84 -7.33 -40.24
CA ALA A 10 40.66 -8.20 -39.10
C ALA A 10 41.02 -7.44 -37.83
N ARG A 11 40.14 -7.50 -36.82
CA ARG A 11 40.48 -7.44 -35.39
C ARG A 11 39.27 -7.79 -34.55
N ALA A 12 39.11 -9.10 -34.33
CA ALA A 12 38.38 -9.62 -33.20
C ALA A 12 39.18 -9.27 -31.93
N SER A 13 38.60 -8.45 -31.07
CA SER A 13 39.05 -8.24 -29.69
C SER A 13 37.83 -7.81 -28.89
N LEU A 14 37.04 -8.80 -28.45
CA LEU A 14 36.14 -8.61 -27.32
C LEU A 14 36.80 -9.28 -26.12
N MET A 15 37.46 -8.42 -25.34
CA MET A 15 37.98 -8.74 -24.02
C MET A 15 36.84 -9.28 -23.16
N ALA A 16 36.94 -10.55 -22.80
CA ALA A 16 36.29 -11.09 -21.62
C ALA A 16 37.00 -10.50 -20.39
N GLY A 17 36.29 -9.68 -19.63
CA GLY A 17 36.81 -9.02 -18.44
C GLY A 17 35.68 -8.62 -17.51
N ALA A 18 35.20 -9.60 -16.74
CA ALA A 18 34.53 -9.51 -15.46
C ALA A 18 33.70 -8.23 -15.16
N LEU A 19 32.38 -8.34 -15.36
CA LEU A 19 31.38 -7.48 -14.72
C LEU A 19 31.26 -7.91 -13.24
N LEU A 20 32.09 -7.33 -12.37
CA LEU A 20 32.05 -7.52 -10.92
C LEU A 20 31.42 -6.27 -10.29
N LEU A 21 30.09 -6.19 -10.33
CA LEU A 21 29.32 -5.20 -9.57
C LEU A 21 28.92 -5.80 -8.22
N ALA A 22 29.73 -5.45 -7.22
CA ALA A 22 29.36 -5.22 -5.82
C ALA A 22 28.23 -6.07 -5.24
N LEU A 23 28.61 -7.24 -4.73
CA LEU A 23 27.93 -7.85 -3.58
C LEU A 23 28.88 -7.72 -2.39
N ASP A 24 28.82 -6.57 -1.70
CA ASP A 24 29.28 -6.50 -0.31
C ASP A 24 28.56 -5.37 0.41
N ALA A 25 27.49 -5.72 1.09
CA ALA A 25 26.89 -4.91 2.13
C ALA A 25 26.63 -5.81 3.34
N SER A 26 27.68 -6.53 3.77
CA SER A 26 27.78 -6.97 5.16
C SER A 26 28.41 -5.82 5.94
N ALA A 27 27.57 -4.90 6.41
CA ALA A 27 28.03 -3.85 7.30
C ALA A 27 28.23 -4.45 8.70
N ASP A 28 29.38 -5.07 8.91
CA ASP A 28 29.98 -5.17 10.25
C ASP A 28 30.09 -3.74 10.83
N PRO A 29 29.83 -3.52 12.13
CA PRO A 29 29.95 -2.20 12.72
C PRO A 29 31.42 -1.80 12.78
N ALA A 30 31.87 -1.08 11.76
CA ALA A 30 33.19 -0.46 11.74
C ALA A 30 33.21 0.70 12.75
N TRP A 31 33.76 0.46 13.93
CA TRP A 31 34.18 1.50 14.84
C TRP A 31 35.20 2.41 14.15
N ARG A 32 34.77 3.62 13.73
CA ARG A 32 35.67 4.71 13.34
C ARG A 32 35.37 5.94 14.17
N GLY A 33 36.37 6.39 14.93
CA GLY A 33 36.44 7.78 15.41
C GLY A 33 35.70 8.13 16.70
N GLY A 34 35.37 7.17 17.57
CA GLY A 34 34.89 7.48 18.92
C GLY A 34 33.50 8.14 19.00
N VAL A 35 32.75 8.16 17.90
CA VAL A 35 31.34 8.56 17.89
C VAL A 35 30.51 7.29 17.78
N LEU A 36 29.80 6.98 18.85
CA LEU A 36 28.77 5.95 18.85
C LEU A 36 27.62 6.52 18.01
N LEU A 37 27.51 6.08 16.76
CA LEU A 37 26.34 6.40 15.95
C LEU A 37 25.17 5.66 16.61
N ALA A 38 24.51 6.31 17.56
CA ALA A 38 23.23 5.88 18.10
C ALA A 38 22.19 6.07 17.00
N GLY A 39 22.31 5.29 15.91
CA GLY A 39 21.21 4.97 15.06
C GLY A 39 20.29 4.12 15.92
N HIS A 40 19.30 4.76 16.54
CA HIS A 40 18.07 4.06 16.86
C HIS A 40 17.69 3.36 15.56
N ASP A 41 17.83 2.04 15.49
CA ASP A 41 17.07 1.27 14.51
C ASP A 41 15.63 1.57 14.89
N PRO A 42 14.87 2.37 14.11
CA PRO A 42 13.47 2.52 14.43
C PRO A 42 12.94 1.10 14.34
N ILE A 43 12.42 0.59 15.46
CA ILE A 43 11.47 -0.50 15.43
C ILE A 43 10.29 0.08 14.64
N VAL A 44 10.38 0.01 13.32
CA VAL A 44 9.30 0.38 12.42
C VAL A 44 8.31 -0.75 12.60
N ASP A 45 7.20 -0.44 13.27
CA ASP A 45 6.04 -1.33 13.32
C ASP A 45 5.78 -1.82 11.89
N PRO A 46 5.74 -3.14 11.65
CA PRO A 46 5.79 -3.68 10.31
C PRO A 46 4.68 -3.07 9.46
N VAL A 47 5.10 -2.42 8.38
CA VAL A 47 4.33 -2.03 7.18
C VAL A 47 2.83 -2.17 7.38
N LEU A 48 2.13 -1.05 7.63
CA LEU A 48 0.66 -0.96 7.53
C LEU A 48 0.17 -1.85 6.39
N ARG A 49 -0.53 -2.93 6.71
CA ARG A 49 -1.00 -3.88 5.71
C ARG A 49 -2.11 -3.22 4.91
N ARG A 50 -1.97 -3.23 3.59
CA ARG A 50 -2.90 -2.57 2.66
C ARG A 50 -3.43 -3.55 1.64
N PHE A 51 -4.72 -3.45 1.37
CA PHE A 51 -5.41 -4.15 0.31
C PHE A 51 -6.08 -3.12 -0.63
N PRO A 52 -5.45 -2.75 -1.75
CA PRO A 52 -6.07 -1.89 -2.75
C PRO A 52 -7.05 -2.68 -3.63
N GLY A 53 -8.18 -2.07 -3.96
CA GLY A 53 -9.21 -2.71 -4.76
C GLY A 53 -9.98 -1.73 -5.64
N LYS A 54 -10.63 -2.29 -6.66
CA LYS A 54 -11.57 -1.62 -7.54
C LYS A 54 -12.96 -2.18 -7.31
N VAL A 55 -13.96 -1.32 -7.21
CA VAL A 55 -15.36 -1.73 -7.15
C VAL A 55 -15.77 -2.30 -8.52
N THR A 56 -16.37 -3.49 -8.53
CA THR A 56 -16.96 -4.11 -9.71
C THR A 56 -18.49 -4.06 -9.71
N GLY A 57 -19.09 -3.76 -8.57
CA GLY A 57 -20.52 -3.60 -8.39
C GLY A 57 -20.90 -3.47 -6.94
N LEU A 58 -22.19 -3.44 -6.67
CA LEU A 58 -22.75 -3.38 -5.32
C LEU A 58 -23.58 -4.63 -5.02
N GLY A 59 -23.67 -4.99 -3.75
CA GLY A 59 -24.61 -5.99 -3.27
C GLY A 59 -26.03 -5.45 -3.23
N SER A 60 -26.98 -6.32 -2.86
CA SER A 60 -28.38 -5.95 -2.72
C SER A 60 -28.58 -4.94 -1.59
N ALA A 61 -29.53 -4.03 -1.81
CA ALA A 61 -30.04 -3.18 -0.74
C ALA A 61 -30.73 -4.02 0.35
N ASN A 62 -30.65 -3.56 1.59
CA ASN A 62 -31.41 -4.14 2.69
C ASN A 62 -32.89 -3.70 2.62
N LYS A 63 -33.69 -4.12 3.62
CA LYS A 63 -35.11 -3.77 3.73
C LYS A 63 -35.39 -2.25 3.79
N ALA A 64 -34.41 -1.46 4.19
CA ALA A 64 -34.50 0.01 4.26
C ALA A 64 -33.95 0.70 3.00
N GLY A 65 -33.67 -0.04 1.92
CA GLY A 65 -33.11 0.50 0.68
C GLY A 65 -31.61 0.80 0.73
N ARG A 66 -30.92 0.51 1.85
CA ARG A 66 -29.51 0.84 2.04
C ARG A 66 -28.58 -0.28 1.59
N ILE A 67 -27.50 0.08 0.93
CA ILE A 67 -26.47 -0.86 0.46
C ILE A 67 -25.26 -0.80 1.39
N TYR A 68 -24.74 -1.97 1.80
CA TYR A 68 -23.56 -2.09 2.68
C TYR A 68 -22.51 -3.06 2.16
N THR A 69 -22.76 -3.70 1.03
CA THR A 69 -21.82 -4.64 0.42
C THR A 69 -21.37 -4.09 -0.92
N LEU A 70 -20.07 -4.08 -1.17
CA LEU A 70 -19.49 -3.86 -2.50
C LEU A 70 -18.89 -5.17 -3.01
N ARG A 71 -18.93 -5.34 -4.33
CA ARG A 71 -18.16 -6.33 -5.08
C ARG A 71 -16.85 -5.70 -5.52
N LEU A 72 -15.78 -6.48 -5.52
CA LEU A 72 -14.44 -5.96 -5.76
C LEU A 72 -13.60 -6.85 -6.67
N GLN A 73 -12.57 -6.21 -7.23
CA GLN A 73 -11.42 -6.85 -7.85
C GLN A 73 -10.15 -6.33 -7.14
N PRO A 74 -9.25 -7.20 -6.68
CA PRO A 74 -7.94 -6.79 -6.15
C PRO A 74 -7.13 -6.01 -7.20
N LEU A 75 -6.36 -5.01 -6.76
CA LEU A 75 -5.48 -4.24 -7.64
C LEU A 75 -4.01 -4.49 -7.33
N GLY A 76 -3.18 -4.53 -8.38
CA GLY A 76 -1.73 -4.67 -8.28
C GLY A 76 -1.18 -5.91 -8.99
N PRO A 77 0.14 -5.95 -9.23
CA PRO A 77 0.79 -7.11 -9.80
C PRO A 77 0.67 -8.30 -8.85
N LYS A 78 0.23 -9.45 -9.37
CA LYS A 78 0.00 -10.67 -8.57
C LYS A 78 -0.99 -10.48 -7.41
N ALA A 79 -1.93 -9.54 -7.53
CA ALA A 79 -2.92 -9.30 -6.49
C ALA A 79 -3.77 -10.56 -6.26
N VAL A 80 -3.79 -11.04 -5.01
CA VAL A 80 -4.54 -12.22 -4.59
C VAL A 80 -5.83 -11.76 -3.90
N PRO A 81 -6.98 -12.40 -4.16
CA PRO A 81 -8.18 -12.16 -3.38
C PRO A 81 -7.94 -12.36 -1.88
N PRO A 82 -8.55 -11.53 -1.00
CA PRO A 82 -8.39 -11.69 0.43
C PRO A 82 -9.05 -12.98 0.90
N ALA A 83 -8.45 -13.65 1.88
CA ALA A 83 -9.11 -14.77 2.55
C ALA A 83 -10.40 -14.28 3.25
N PRO A 84 -11.40 -15.16 3.44
CA PRO A 84 -12.64 -14.79 4.12
C PRO A 84 -12.39 -14.17 5.49
N ASN A 85 -13.00 -13.01 5.73
CA ASN A 85 -12.87 -12.19 6.95
C ASN A 85 -11.45 -11.72 7.31
N ALA A 86 -10.45 -11.90 6.45
CA ALA A 86 -9.09 -11.41 6.71
C ALA A 86 -9.02 -9.87 6.83
N LEU A 87 -9.98 -9.15 6.26
CA LEU A 87 -10.08 -7.69 6.31
C LEU A 87 -11.01 -7.20 7.43
N ARG A 88 -11.60 -8.10 8.22
CA ARG A 88 -12.54 -7.72 9.28
C ARG A 88 -11.86 -6.78 10.28
N GLY A 89 -12.55 -5.68 10.60
CA GLY A 89 -12.02 -4.69 11.53
C GLY A 89 -10.97 -3.78 10.90
N TRP A 90 -10.67 -3.89 9.61
CA TRP A 90 -9.80 -2.95 8.91
C TRP A 90 -10.59 -1.73 8.44
N ARG A 91 -9.87 -0.63 8.16
CA ARG A 91 -10.43 0.61 7.67
C ARG A 91 -10.45 0.62 6.15
N LEU A 92 -11.62 0.80 5.54
CA LEU A 92 -11.79 1.04 4.11
C LEU A 92 -11.88 2.54 3.84
N THR A 93 -11.02 3.05 2.96
CA THR A 93 -11.03 4.44 2.49
C THR A 93 -11.29 4.47 0.98
N VAL A 94 -12.26 5.28 0.55
CA VAL A 94 -12.56 5.46 -0.88
C VAL A 94 -11.58 6.47 -1.49
N LEU A 95 -10.86 6.02 -2.51
CA LEU A 95 -9.79 6.77 -3.18
C LEU A 95 -10.20 7.37 -4.52
N LYS A 96 -11.34 6.98 -5.08
CA LYS A 96 -11.90 7.54 -6.31
C LYS A 96 -13.41 7.26 -6.36
N GLY A 97 -14.18 8.20 -6.90
CA GLY A 97 -15.62 8.07 -7.13
C GLY A 97 -16.42 9.14 -6.40
N ALA A 98 -17.75 9.06 -6.45
CA ALA A 98 -18.63 10.02 -5.81
C ALA A 98 -18.53 10.01 -4.26
N ARG A 99 -17.95 8.94 -3.69
CA ARG A 99 -17.70 8.78 -2.25
C ARG A 99 -16.25 9.01 -1.86
N PHE A 100 -15.44 9.66 -2.70
CA PHE A 100 -14.03 9.97 -2.40
C PHE A 100 -13.85 10.56 -1.00
N GLY A 101 -12.86 10.05 -0.26
CA GLY A 101 -12.56 10.50 1.10
C GLY A 101 -13.43 9.87 2.19
N ASN A 102 -14.54 9.22 1.85
CA ASN A 102 -15.34 8.50 2.83
C ASN A 102 -14.56 7.31 3.41
N VAL A 103 -14.80 7.08 4.70
CA VAL A 103 -14.17 6.01 5.48
C VAL A 103 -15.24 5.11 6.08
N TYR A 104 -15.04 3.81 5.98
CA TYR A 104 -15.89 2.78 6.55
C TYR A 104 -15.05 1.74 7.27
N TRP A 105 -15.63 1.00 8.22
CA TRP A 105 -14.95 -0.18 8.75
C TRP A 105 -15.57 -1.45 8.20
N VAL A 106 -14.70 -2.41 7.91
CA VAL A 106 -15.09 -3.70 7.37
C VAL A 106 -15.71 -4.56 8.46
N GLN A 107 -16.96 -4.99 8.24
CA GLN A 107 -17.65 -5.95 9.08
C GLN A 107 -17.28 -7.39 8.72
N SER A 108 -17.16 -7.68 7.41
CA SER A 108 -16.81 -8.99 6.87
C SER A 108 -16.36 -8.87 5.42
N ASN A 109 -15.66 -9.88 4.92
CA ASN A 109 -15.33 -9.99 3.50
C ASN A 109 -15.32 -11.46 3.03
N THR A 110 -15.62 -11.65 1.76
CA THR A 110 -15.29 -12.85 0.98
C THR A 110 -14.08 -12.54 0.08
N ALA A 111 -13.77 -13.44 -0.86
CA ALA A 111 -12.75 -13.19 -1.89
C ALA A 111 -13.10 -12.03 -2.84
N ASP A 112 -14.39 -11.79 -3.06
CA ASP A 112 -14.91 -10.89 -4.10
C ASP A 112 -15.84 -9.79 -3.55
N ALA A 113 -16.07 -9.75 -2.24
CA ALA A 113 -16.99 -8.78 -1.63
C ALA A 113 -16.52 -8.32 -0.25
N ILE A 114 -16.85 -7.07 0.07
CA ILE A 114 -16.68 -6.47 1.39
C ILE A 114 -18.03 -5.95 1.86
N THR A 115 -18.40 -6.29 3.10
CA THR A 115 -19.53 -5.70 3.81
C THR A 115 -18.99 -4.74 4.87
N VAL A 116 -19.45 -3.49 4.85
CA VAL A 116 -19.10 -2.47 5.84
C VAL A 116 -20.11 -2.46 6.99
N ARG A 117 -19.70 -1.96 8.16
CA ARG A 117 -20.63 -1.83 9.29
C ARG A 117 -21.65 -0.74 8.97
N SER A 118 -22.93 -1.03 9.23
CA SER A 118 -24.02 -0.10 8.95
C SER A 118 -23.90 1.24 9.68
N LYS A 119 -23.32 1.26 10.89
CA LYS A 119 -23.11 2.49 11.68
C LYS A 119 -22.13 3.48 11.05
N ASP A 120 -21.28 3.03 10.12
CA ASP A 120 -20.29 3.88 9.45
C ASP A 120 -20.86 4.53 8.16
N GLY A 121 -22.13 4.23 7.81
CA GLY A 121 -22.82 4.78 6.64
C GLY A 121 -23.10 3.75 5.54
N SER A 122 -23.95 4.13 4.58
CA SER A 122 -24.27 3.32 3.40
C SER A 122 -23.29 3.56 2.25
N LEU A 123 -23.16 2.57 1.37
CA LEU A 123 -22.33 2.62 0.16
C LEU A 123 -23.07 3.18 -1.07
N GLU A 124 -24.25 3.76 -0.88
CA GLU A 124 -25.05 4.33 -1.97
C GLU A 124 -24.25 5.38 -2.71
N GLY A 125 -24.28 5.39 -4.05
CA GLY A 125 -23.48 6.31 -4.86
C GLY A 125 -22.06 5.83 -5.14
N MET A 126 -21.61 4.71 -4.58
CA MET A 126 -20.46 4.00 -5.15
C MET A 126 -20.86 3.33 -6.47
N ALA A 127 -19.91 3.21 -7.38
CA ALA A 127 -20.12 2.63 -8.70
C ALA A 127 -18.96 1.72 -9.13
N ALA A 128 -19.21 0.89 -10.14
CA ALA A 128 -18.15 0.10 -10.76
C ALA A 128 -17.06 1.04 -11.32
N GLY A 129 -15.80 0.73 -11.04
CA GLY A 129 -14.64 1.55 -11.41
C GLY A 129 -14.16 2.53 -10.31
N ASP A 130 -14.91 2.67 -9.22
CA ASP A 130 -14.44 3.36 -8.02
C ASP A 130 -13.24 2.60 -7.40
N LEU A 131 -12.34 3.34 -6.76
CA LEU A 131 -11.13 2.81 -6.15
C LEU A 131 -11.20 2.94 -4.64
N PHE A 132 -10.65 1.97 -3.93
CA PHE A 132 -10.55 2.00 -2.48
C PHE A 132 -9.25 1.32 -2.02
N VAL A 133 -8.89 1.59 -0.77
CA VAL A 133 -7.88 0.83 -0.03
C VAL A 133 -8.47 0.38 1.29
N VAL A 134 -8.12 -0.83 1.72
CA VAL A 134 -8.41 -1.33 3.06
C VAL A 134 -7.10 -1.44 3.82
N GLU A 135 -7.02 -0.83 5.00
CA GLU A 135 -5.81 -0.70 5.79
C GLU A 135 -6.00 -1.30 7.19
N GLU A 136 -5.06 -2.13 7.60
CA GLU A 136 -4.95 -2.61 8.98
C GLU A 136 -4.41 -1.48 9.84
N LEU A 137 -5.26 -0.84 10.65
CA LEU A 137 -4.78 0.13 11.61
C LEU A 137 -4.07 -0.58 12.76
N ASP A 138 -2.92 -0.06 13.13
CA ASP A 138 -2.19 -0.48 14.32
C ASP A 138 -3.11 -0.33 15.55
N PRO A 139 -3.37 -1.41 16.31
CA PRO A 139 -4.15 -1.32 17.53
C PRO A 139 -3.46 -0.49 18.63
N ASN A 140 -2.14 -0.28 18.55
CA ASN A 140 -1.33 0.47 19.51
C ASN A 140 -0.52 1.58 18.80
N PRO A 141 -1.18 2.58 18.21
CA PRO A 141 -0.45 3.65 17.53
C PRO A 141 0.50 4.34 18.53
N PRO A 142 1.73 4.70 18.12
CA PRO A 142 2.63 5.45 18.98
C PRO A 142 1.92 6.71 19.48
N ALA A 143 2.09 7.03 20.77
CA ALA A 143 1.33 8.06 21.50
C ALA A 143 1.34 9.46 20.84
N THR A 144 2.24 9.69 19.89
CA THR A 144 2.35 10.93 19.10
C THR A 144 1.32 11.06 17.97
N SER A 145 0.53 10.01 17.65
CA SER A 145 -0.50 10.09 16.61
C SER A 145 -1.87 10.59 17.13
N ARG A 146 -2.00 10.74 18.45
CA ARG A 146 -3.19 11.28 19.09
C ARG A 146 -2.92 12.74 19.33
N GLY A 147 -3.43 13.60 18.43
CA GLY A 147 -3.23 15.04 18.49
C GLY A 147 -3.31 15.57 19.92
N ASP A 148 -2.31 16.36 20.28
CA ASP A 148 -2.22 17.15 21.50
C ASP A 148 -3.31 18.23 21.54
N ASP A 149 -4.58 17.82 21.49
CA ASP A 149 -5.73 18.71 21.59
C ASP A 149 -6.14 18.90 23.07
N LYS A 150 -5.19 18.70 23.99
CA LYS A 150 -5.36 18.95 25.43
C LYS A 150 -4.40 20.02 25.95
N GLU A 151 -4.24 21.10 25.20
CA GLU A 151 -3.72 22.35 25.77
C GLU A 151 -4.68 23.52 25.55
N MET A 152 -5.91 23.36 26.05
CA MET A 152 -6.75 24.49 26.45
C MET A 152 -7.43 24.13 27.78
N GLN A 153 -6.65 24.10 28.86
CA GLN A 153 -7.20 24.36 30.17
C GLN A 153 -6.11 24.81 31.14
N ARG A 154 -6.33 26.02 31.66
CA ARG A 154 -5.63 26.71 32.76
C ARG A 154 -4.38 27.48 32.39
N VAL A 155 -4.59 28.77 32.12
CA VAL A 155 -3.84 29.78 32.87
C VAL A 155 -4.88 30.61 33.62
N ALA A 156 -4.67 30.65 34.93
CA ALA A 156 -5.45 31.41 35.90
C ALA A 156 -5.17 32.92 35.79
#